data_AF-A0A941FKU2-F1
#
_entry.id   AF-A0A941FKU2-F1
#
_cell.length_a   1.000
_cell.length_b   1.000
_cell.length_c   1.000
_cell.angle_alpha   90.00
_cell.angle_beta   90.00
_cell.angle_gamma   90.00
#
_symmetry.space_group_name_H-M   'P 1'
#
loop_
_entity.id
_entity.type
_entity.pdbx_description
1 polymer ?
#
loop_
_entity_poly.entity_id
_entity_poly.type
_entity_poly.pdbx_seq_one_letter_code
_entity_poly.pdbx_strand_id
1 'polypeptide(L)' 'MSTHRWRKSSYCQEGEACVHISITPRSIHLTDRADPPRPVLTTSPAAFGALLDALKAHGPLVTLSGW' A
#
# COMPACT_ATOMS: atom_id res chain seq x y z
N MET A 1 -0.70 23.99 3.40
CA MET A 1 -0.29 22.67 2.88
C MET A 1 -1.25 21.64 3.44
N SER A 2 -2.09 21.02 2.61
CA SER A 2 -2.98 19.95 3.06
C SER A 2 -2.12 18.78 3.51
N THR A 3 -2.00 18.59 4.82
CA THR A 3 -1.25 17.49 5.40
C THR A 3 -2.07 16.23 5.22
N HIS A 4 -1.73 15.43 4.22
CA HIS A 4 -2.25 14.08 4.10
C HIS A 4 -2.04 13.37 5.45
N ARG A 5 -3.11 12.89 6.07
CA ARG A 5 -3.01 12.10 7.31
C ARG A 5 -2.53 10.70 6.93
N TRP A 6 -1.23 10.51 6.96
CA TRP A 6 -0.59 9.24 6.66
C TRP A 6 -0.69 8.28 7.84
N ARG A 7 -1.08 7.04 7.54
CA ARG A 7 -1.03 5.92 8.48
C ARG A 7 0.06 4.95 8.04
N LYS A 8 1.02 4.71 8.93
CA LYS A 8 2.10 3.73 8.74
C LYS A 8 1.57 2.33 9.00
N SER A 9 1.99 1.37 8.19
CA SER A 9 1.73 -0.06 8.41
C SER A 9 2.39 -0.54 9.71
N SER A 10 1.68 -1.39 10.47
CA SER A 10 2.24 -2.07 11.64
C SER A 10 3.35 -3.07 11.29
N TYR A 11 3.40 -3.53 10.04
CA TYR A 11 4.39 -4.50 9.53
C TYR A 11 5.68 -3.86 9.02
N CYS A 12 5.83 -2.54 9.12
CA CYS A 12 7.02 -1.81 8.63
C CYS A 12 8.31 -2.12 9.44
N GLN A 13 8.31 -3.09 10.35
CA GLN A 13 9.52 -3.59 10.99
C GLN A 13 9.97 -4.95 10.44
N GLU A 14 9.17 -5.56 9.55
CA GLU A 14 9.45 -6.85 8.93
C GLU A 14 9.94 -6.64 7.50
N GLY A 15 11.26 -6.83 7.28
CA GLY A 15 11.84 -6.97 5.94
C GLY A 15 11.55 -5.84 4.94
N GLU A 16 11.59 -4.58 5.38
CA GLU A 16 11.34 -3.39 4.53
C GLU A 16 9.92 -3.30 3.93
N ALA A 17 8.93 -4.02 4.49
CA ALA A 17 7.52 -3.99 4.05
C ALA A 17 6.76 -2.73 4.52
N CYS A 18 7.42 -1.58 4.45
CA CYS A 18 6.88 -0.31 4.88
C CYS A 18 5.90 0.25 3.86
N VAL A 19 4.62 0.36 4.26
CA VAL A 19 3.58 1.02 3.46
C VAL A 19 2.91 2.10 4.30
N HIS A 20 2.72 3.26 3.71
CA HIS A 20 1.98 4.38 4.27
C HIS A 20 0.76 4.67 3.41
N ILE A 21 -0.40 4.84 4.05
CA ILE A 21 -1.66 5.08 3.36
C ILE A 21 -2.29 6.38 3.85
N SER A 22 -2.79 7.20 2.91
CA SER A 22 -3.67 8.34 3.21
C SER A 22 -4.96 8.22 2.42
N ILE A 23 -6.09 8.45 3.09
CA ILE A 23 -7.43 8.27 2.51
C ILE A 23 -8.10 9.63 2.42
N THR A 24 -8.73 9.89 1.28
CA THR A 24 -9.67 11.00 1.07
C THR A 24 -11.02 10.42 0.62
N PRO A 25 -12.10 11.22 0.54
CA PRO A 25 -13.38 10.72 0.04
C PRO A 25 -13.35 10.12 -1.37
N ARG A 26 -12.37 10.48 -2.21
CA ARG A 26 -12.30 10.05 -3.62
C ARG A 26 -11.03 9.30 -4.00
N SER A 27 -10.02 9.30 -3.14
CA SER A 27 -8.71 8.73 -3.45
C SER A 27 -8.10 8.00 -2.26
N ILE A 28 -7.28 7.03 -2.59
CA ILE A 28 -6.37 6.35 -1.67
C ILE A 28 -4.96 6.58 -2.21
N HIS A 29 -4.10 7.09 -1.35
CA HIS A 29 -2.70 7.34 -1.65
C HIS A 29 -1.84 6.31 -0.92
N LEU A 30 -0.88 5.73 -1.62
CA LEU A 30 0.07 4.75 -1.10
C LEU A 30 1.49 5.21 -1.39
N THR A 31 2.40 4.94 -0.45
CA THR A 31 3.83 5.20 -0.61
C THR A 31 4.62 4.31 0.35
N ASP A 32 5.85 4.00 0.01
CA ASP A 32 6.80 3.27 0.87
C ASP A 32 7.42 4.18 1.94
N ARG A 33 7.44 5.50 1.72
CA ARG A 33 8.02 6.50 2.62
C ARG A 33 7.02 7.62 2.89
N ALA A 34 6.86 8.05 4.14
CA ALA A 34 5.97 9.17 4.47
C ALA A 34 6.63 10.57 4.41
N ASP A 35 7.97 10.66 4.41
CA ASP A 35 8.68 11.94 4.53
C ASP A 35 10.01 11.99 3.73
N PRO A 36 10.08 12.75 2.63
CA PRO A 36 8.94 13.19 1.84
C PRO A 36 8.28 11.99 1.15
N PRO A 37 6.95 11.98 0.96
CA PRO A 37 6.26 10.88 0.31
C PRO A 37 6.51 10.94 -1.20
N ARG A 38 7.48 10.17 -1.67
CA ARG A 38 7.83 10.02 -3.09
C ARG A 38 8.48 8.66 -3.33
N PRO A 39 7.97 7.85 -4.28
CA PRO A 39 6.80 8.06 -5.13
C PRO A 39 5.45 7.84 -4.40
N VAL A 40 4.37 8.50 -4.86
CA VAL A 40 2.99 8.30 -4.35
C VAL A 40 2.12 7.68 -5.43
N LEU A 41 1.65 6.46 -5.20
CA LEU A 41 0.61 5.82 -6.00
C LEU A 41 -0.75 6.37 -5.55
N THR A 42 -1.55 6.87 -6.49
CA THR A 42 -2.91 7.35 -6.23
C THR A 42 -3.90 6.46 -6.95
N THR A 43 -4.90 5.97 -6.23
CA THR A 43 -5.93 5.07 -6.74
C THR A 43 -7.32 5.46 -6.25
N SER A 44 -8.37 4.93 -6.86
CA SER A 44 -9.75 5.05 -6.37
C SER A 44 -10.03 4.01 -5.27
N PRO A 45 -11.03 4.22 -4.40
CA PRO A 45 -11.43 3.20 -3.43
C PRO A 45 -11.79 1.85 -4.06
N ALA A 46 -12.45 1.85 -5.23
CA ALA A 46 -12.83 0.63 -5.93
C ALA A 46 -11.61 -0.15 -6.45
N ALA A 47 -10.65 0.54 -7.07
CA ALA A 47 -9.44 -0.08 -7.57
C ALA A 47 -8.52 -0.57 -6.43
N PHE A 48 -8.50 0.13 -5.29
CA PHE A 48 -7.81 -0.37 -4.10
C PHE A 48 -8.45 -1.63 -3.53
N GLY A 49 -9.80 -1.72 -3.50
CA GLY A 49 -10.50 -2.94 -3.11
C GLY A 49 -10.13 -4.12 -3.99
N ALA A 50 -10.15 -3.94 -5.32
CA ALA A 50 -9.73 -4.98 -6.27
C ALA A 50 -8.28 -5.43 -6.06
N LEU A 51 -7.36 -4.51 -5.76
CA LEU A 51 -5.97 -4.85 -5.41
C LEU A 51 -5.91 -5.74 -4.16
N LEU A 52 -6.63 -5.37 -3.09
CA LEU A 52 -6.65 -6.16 -1.86
C LEU A 52 -7.21 -7.57 -2.09
N ASP A 53 -8.24 -7.70 -2.92
CA ASP A 53 -8.84 -8.99 -3.24
C ASP A 53 -7.87 -9.87 -4.05
N ALA A 54 -7.17 -9.29 -5.02
CA ALA A 54 -6.12 -9.99 -5.75
C ALA A 54 -4.99 -10.47 -4.81
N LEU A 55 -4.50 -9.60 -3.91
CA LEU A 55 -3.44 -9.96 -2.95
C LEU A 55 -3.86 -11.08 -1.99
N LYS A 56 -5.11 -11.11 -1.56
CA LYS A 56 -5.65 -12.19 -0.71
C LYS A 56 -5.80 -13.50 -1.46
N ALA A 57 -6.20 -13.44 -2.73
CA ALA A 57 -6.34 -14.62 -3.58
C ALA A 57 -4.98 -15.24 -3.93
N HIS A 58 -3.95 -14.40 -4.09
CA HIS A 58 -2.57 -14.81 -4.37
C HIS A 58 -1.73 -14.84 -3.09
N GLY A 59 -2.13 -15.65 -2.10
CA GLY A 59 -1.28 -15.99 -0.94
C GLY A 59 0.17 -16.31 -1.36
N PRO A 60 1.15 -16.17 -0.45
CA PRO A 60 2.55 -15.92 -0.79
C PRO A 60 2.99 -16.79 -1.97
N LEU A 61 3.39 -16.13 -3.06
CA LEU A 61 3.87 -16.74 -4.32
C LEU A 61 5.16 -17.58 -4.15
N VAL A 62 5.46 -18.04 -2.94
CA VAL A 62 6.59 -18.89 -2.58
C VAL A 62 6.42 -20.33 -3.09
N THR A 63 5.26 -20.73 -3.62
CA THR A 63 5.03 -22.11 -4.08
C THR A 63 5.22 -22.37 -5.57
N LEU A 64 5.67 -21.40 -6.38
CA LEU A 64 5.95 -21.63 -7.81
C LEU A 64 7.29 -21.04 -8.26
N SER A 65 8.38 -21.47 -7.64
CA SER A 65 9.70 -21.44 -8.30
C SER A 65 10.53 -22.64 -7.86
N GLY A 66 10.12 -23.81 -8.35
CA GLY A 66 10.96 -25.00 -8.48
C GLY A 66 11.74 -24.96 -9.81
N TRP A 67 12.42 -23.85 -10.08
CA TRP A 67 13.45 -23.69 -11.11
C TRP A 67 14.64 -23.01 -10.46
#